data_AF-A0A929PEL4-F1
#
_entry.id   AF-A0A929PEL4-F1
#
_cell.length_a   1.000
_cell.length_b   1.000
_cell.length_c   1.000
_cell.angle_alpha   90.00
_cell.angle_beta   90.00
_cell.angle_gamma   90.00
#
_symmetry.space_group_name_H-M   'P 1'
#
loop_
_entity.id
_entity.type
_entity.pdbx_description
1 polymer ?
#
loop_
_entity_poly.entity_id
_entity_poly.type
_entity_poly.pdbx_seq_one_letter_code
_entity_poly.pdbx_strand_id
1 'polypeptide(L)'
;MSKIQKFTTHQRSKIRHFAYYLVNGTLNFDILNNQLTTDYHTFLATNPQVFFRACCAYINHELRFNADWPDVKRLGGMIAQWIEPEKFAELVNIEEWELDVNIDQAGFKGAFQSFAHWISIEHSRNPFVENAYYSDLITDGATNVETCFAIWANVIEFKDGSAINYEYSLTRVQEYLKMYYGQGYEPQLEDWEWELH
;
A
#
# COMPACT_ATOMS: atom_id res chain seq x y z
N MET A 1 31.27 -5.36 -9.49
CA MET A 1 30.35 -5.02 -8.37
C MET A 1 28.96 -4.83 -8.95
N SER A 2 27.94 -5.42 -8.34
CA SER A 2 26.54 -5.23 -8.73
C SER A 2 26.09 -3.80 -8.44
N LYS A 3 25.30 -3.22 -9.36
CA LYS A 3 24.79 -1.85 -9.27
C LYS A 3 23.60 -1.79 -8.32
N ILE A 4 23.51 -0.73 -7.51
CA ILE A 4 22.31 -0.43 -6.72
C ILE A 4 21.15 -0.11 -7.66
N GLN A 5 20.00 -0.71 -7.41
CA GLN A 5 18.76 -0.54 -8.16
C GLN A 5 17.73 0.17 -7.28
N LYS A 6 16.95 1.06 -7.89
CA LYS A 6 15.76 1.68 -7.30
C LYS A 6 14.55 1.36 -8.17
N PHE A 7 13.35 1.55 -7.65
CA PHE A 7 12.18 1.59 -8.51
C PHE A 7 12.33 2.66 -9.59
N THR A 8 11.90 2.34 -10.81
CA THR A 8 11.80 3.34 -11.88
C THR A 8 10.73 4.38 -11.52
N THR A 9 10.82 5.59 -12.09
CA THR A 9 9.77 6.62 -11.91
C THR A 9 8.37 6.10 -12.25
N HIS A 10 8.25 5.26 -13.28
CA HIS A 10 6.97 4.65 -13.63
C HIS A 10 6.45 3.67 -12.56
N GLN A 11 7.32 2.83 -11.99
CA GLN A 11 6.93 1.94 -10.88
C GLN A 11 6.52 2.72 -9.63
N ARG A 12 7.26 3.78 -9.29
CA ARG A 12 6.94 4.67 -8.16
C ARG A 12 5.58 5.35 -8.35
N SER A 13 5.30 5.82 -9.56
CA SER A 13 4.01 6.41 -9.93
C SER A 13 2.85 5.41 -9.83
N LYS A 14 3.02 4.18 -10.31
CA LYS A 14 1.98 3.12 -10.18
C LYS A 14 1.68 2.77 -8.74
N ILE A 15 2.73 2.62 -7.92
CA ILE A 15 2.60 2.34 -6.48
C ILE A 15 1.83 3.46 -5.78
N ARG A 16 2.21 4.72 -6.03
CA ARG A 16 1.54 5.91 -5.48
C ARG A 16 0.07 5.96 -5.85
N HIS A 17 -0.25 5.86 -7.14
CA HIS A 17 -1.64 5.92 -7.60
C HIS A 17 -2.49 4.74 -7.10
N PHE A 18 -1.92 3.54 -7.01
CA PHE A 18 -2.60 2.40 -6.40
C PHE A 18 -2.99 2.70 -4.95
N ALA A 19 -2.06 3.18 -4.14
CA ALA A 19 -2.32 3.52 -2.74
C ALA A 19 -3.41 4.59 -2.61
N TYR A 20 -3.32 5.64 -3.44
CA TYR A 20 -4.32 6.70 -3.50
C TYR A 20 -5.71 6.17 -3.88
N TYR A 21 -5.82 5.34 -4.92
CA TYR A 21 -7.10 4.78 -5.37
C TYR A 21 -7.68 3.74 -4.43
N LEU A 22 -6.84 2.98 -3.75
CA LEU A 22 -7.26 2.05 -2.71
C LEU A 22 -7.95 2.84 -1.59
N VAL A 23 -7.27 3.80 -0.98
CA VAL A 23 -7.82 4.51 0.19
C VAL A 23 -9.02 5.38 -0.16
N ASN A 24 -9.06 5.97 -1.35
CA ASN A 24 -10.22 6.73 -1.81
C ASN A 24 -11.41 5.86 -2.26
N GLY A 25 -11.25 4.54 -2.35
CA GLY A 25 -12.30 3.65 -2.85
C GLY A 25 -12.57 3.81 -4.35
N THR A 26 -11.60 4.27 -5.13
CA THR A 26 -11.78 4.56 -6.57
C THR A 26 -11.20 3.50 -7.48
N LEU A 27 -10.66 2.39 -6.96
CA LEU A 27 -10.20 1.24 -7.77
C LEU A 27 -11.34 0.69 -8.66
N ASN A 28 -12.56 0.64 -8.11
CA ASN A 28 -13.80 0.41 -8.85
C ASN A 28 -14.92 1.22 -8.19
N PHE A 29 -14.94 2.53 -8.47
CA PHE A 29 -15.78 3.50 -7.77
C PHE A 29 -17.25 3.08 -7.72
N ASP A 30 -17.80 2.60 -8.83
CA ASP A 30 -19.22 2.23 -8.87
C ASP A 30 -19.54 1.10 -7.91
N ILE A 31 -18.74 0.03 -7.90
CA ILE A 31 -18.98 -1.08 -6.98
C ILE A 31 -18.72 -0.65 -5.53
N LEU A 32 -17.58 0.02 -5.28
CA LEU A 32 -17.13 0.33 -3.92
C LEU A 32 -17.92 1.46 -3.25
N ASN A 33 -18.48 2.41 -4.00
CA ASN A 33 -19.19 3.56 -3.39
C ASN A 33 -20.69 3.58 -3.68
N ASN A 34 -21.15 2.97 -4.78
CA ASN A 34 -22.58 3.00 -5.14
C ASN A 34 -23.30 1.68 -4.88
N GLN A 35 -22.58 0.56 -4.90
CA GLN A 35 -23.19 -0.77 -4.78
C GLN A 35 -22.94 -1.44 -3.43
N LEU A 36 -21.87 -1.11 -2.69
CA LEU A 36 -21.71 -1.64 -1.33
C LEU A 36 -22.83 -1.14 -0.41
N THR A 37 -23.32 -2.03 0.46
CA THR A 37 -24.19 -1.66 1.59
C THR A 37 -23.35 -1.21 2.77
N THR A 38 -22.18 -1.82 2.92
CA THR A 38 -21.16 -1.54 3.93
C THR A 38 -20.33 -0.32 3.50
N ASP A 39 -20.14 0.63 4.43
CA ASP A 39 -19.29 1.79 4.16
C ASP A 39 -17.84 1.36 3.89
N TYR A 40 -17.35 1.70 2.70
CA TYR A 40 -16.04 1.26 2.24
C TYR A 40 -14.91 1.73 3.15
N HIS A 41 -14.87 3.03 3.47
CA HIS A 41 -13.78 3.65 4.21
C HIS A 41 -13.73 3.15 5.65
N THR A 42 -14.89 3.07 6.32
CA THR A 42 -15.02 2.50 7.66
C THR A 42 -14.58 1.04 7.67
N PHE A 43 -14.97 0.25 6.66
CA PHE A 43 -14.56 -1.15 6.58
C PHE A 43 -13.05 -1.28 6.39
N LEU A 44 -12.46 -0.52 5.46
CA LEU A 44 -11.02 -0.53 5.20
C LEU A 44 -10.19 -0.13 6.44
N ALA A 45 -10.66 0.89 7.19
CA ALA A 45 -9.99 1.37 8.41
C ALA A 45 -10.04 0.37 9.56
N THR A 46 -11.09 -0.46 9.64
CA THR A 46 -11.28 -1.46 10.70
C THR A 46 -10.81 -2.86 10.32
N ASN A 47 -10.46 -3.09 9.05
CA ASN A 47 -10.03 -4.38 8.52
C ASN A 47 -8.66 -4.26 7.81
N PRO A 48 -7.55 -4.07 8.54
CA PRO A 48 -6.20 -3.90 7.95
C PRO A 48 -5.75 -5.08 7.07
N GLN A 49 -6.32 -6.27 7.28
CA GLN A 49 -6.10 -7.44 6.43
C GLN A 49 -6.62 -7.26 5.01
N VAL A 50 -7.66 -6.46 4.80
CA VAL A 50 -8.23 -6.17 3.46
C VAL A 50 -7.28 -5.26 2.68
N PHE A 51 -6.76 -4.23 3.35
CA PHE A 51 -5.72 -3.36 2.79
C PHE A 51 -4.47 -4.16 2.40
N PHE A 52 -3.99 -5.01 3.31
CA PHE A 52 -2.83 -5.86 3.06
C PHE A 52 -3.07 -6.81 1.87
N ARG A 53 -4.22 -7.50 1.82
CA ARG A 53 -4.58 -8.40 0.71
C ARG A 53 -4.68 -7.66 -0.62
N ALA A 54 -5.24 -6.46 -0.64
CA ALA A 54 -5.28 -5.62 -1.83
C ALA A 54 -3.87 -5.26 -2.33
N CYS A 55 -2.95 -4.93 -1.41
CA CYS A 55 -1.54 -4.70 -1.72
C CYS A 55 -0.86 -5.96 -2.31
N CYS A 56 -1.12 -7.14 -1.75
CA CYS A 56 -0.61 -8.41 -2.28
C CYS A 56 -1.12 -8.68 -3.71
N ALA A 57 -2.43 -8.54 -3.94
CA ALA A 57 -3.03 -8.70 -5.27
C ALA A 57 -2.41 -7.73 -6.27
N TYR A 58 -2.29 -6.46 -5.90
CA TYR A 58 -1.65 -5.44 -6.73
C TYR A 58 -0.24 -5.84 -7.16
N ILE A 59 0.67 -6.14 -6.22
CA ILE A 59 2.07 -6.42 -6.58
C ILE A 59 2.20 -7.73 -7.38
N ASN A 60 1.35 -8.72 -7.11
CA ASN A 60 1.32 -9.97 -7.87
C ASN A 60 0.88 -9.73 -9.32
N HIS A 61 -0.13 -8.88 -9.53
CA HIS A 61 -0.56 -8.47 -10.88
C HIS A 61 0.52 -7.70 -11.61
N GLU A 62 1.14 -6.73 -10.94
CA GLU A 62 2.21 -5.91 -11.49
C GLU A 62 3.38 -6.75 -11.99
N LEU A 63 3.79 -7.77 -11.23
CA LEU A 63 4.89 -8.64 -11.61
C LEU A 63 4.51 -9.67 -12.69
N ARG A 64 3.27 -10.15 -12.69
CA ARG A 64 2.82 -11.16 -13.66
C ARG A 64 2.51 -10.57 -15.02
N PHE A 65 1.82 -9.45 -15.06
CA PHE A 65 1.35 -8.84 -16.31
C PHE A 65 2.28 -7.73 -16.79
N ASN A 66 3.01 -7.07 -15.88
CA ASN A 66 3.86 -5.91 -16.18
C ASN A 66 3.17 -4.90 -17.10
N ALA A 67 1.88 -4.65 -16.83
CA ALA A 67 1.07 -3.75 -17.62
C ALA A 67 1.49 -2.29 -17.40
N ASP A 68 1.20 -1.44 -18.39
CA ASP A 68 1.39 0.02 -18.28
C ASP A 68 0.49 0.62 -17.17
N TRP A 69 -0.60 -0.07 -16.83
CA TRP A 69 -1.53 0.34 -15.78
C TRP A 69 -2.08 -0.87 -14.99
N PRO A 70 -2.22 -0.79 -13.66
CA PRO A 70 -2.79 -1.87 -12.85
C PRO A 70 -4.27 -2.15 -13.20
N ASP A 71 -4.71 -3.40 -13.09
CA ASP A 71 -6.13 -3.76 -13.26
C ASP A 71 -6.95 -3.37 -12.03
N VAL A 72 -7.15 -2.06 -11.87
CA VAL A 72 -7.84 -1.46 -10.73
C VAL A 72 -9.29 -1.95 -10.61
N LYS A 73 -9.96 -2.26 -11.72
CA LYS A 73 -11.35 -2.74 -11.70
C LYS A 73 -11.42 -4.14 -11.08
N ARG A 74 -10.49 -5.02 -11.43
CA ARG A 74 -10.36 -6.34 -10.83
C ARG A 74 -10.08 -6.22 -9.34
N LEU A 75 -9.11 -5.40 -8.94
CA LEU A 75 -8.80 -5.15 -7.52
C LEU A 75 -10.02 -4.65 -6.74
N GLY A 76 -10.76 -3.68 -7.29
CA GLY A 76 -11.99 -3.20 -6.66
C GLY A 76 -13.09 -4.28 -6.56
N GLY A 77 -13.20 -5.16 -7.56
CA GLY A 77 -14.14 -6.30 -7.50
C GLY A 77 -13.75 -7.34 -6.44
N MET A 78 -12.45 -7.65 -6.32
CA MET A 78 -11.93 -8.53 -5.26
C MET A 78 -12.23 -7.95 -3.88
N ILE A 79 -12.01 -6.65 -3.69
CA ILE A 79 -12.29 -5.97 -2.43
C ILE A 79 -13.79 -6.01 -2.11
N ALA A 80 -14.67 -5.72 -3.08
CA ALA A 80 -16.11 -5.81 -2.88
C ALA A 80 -16.55 -7.21 -2.45
N GLN A 81 -15.97 -8.27 -3.03
CA GLN A 81 -16.17 -9.65 -2.61
C GLN A 81 -15.69 -9.93 -1.19
N TRP A 82 -14.61 -9.32 -0.73
CA TRP A 82 -14.16 -9.49 0.66
C TRP A 82 -15.04 -8.75 1.66
N ILE A 83 -15.68 -7.64 1.25
CA ILE A 83 -16.57 -6.85 2.09
C ILE A 83 -17.96 -7.51 2.17
N GLU A 84 -18.55 -7.87 1.03
CA GLU A 84 -19.89 -8.45 0.92
C GLU A 84 -19.87 -9.75 0.07
N PRO A 85 -19.30 -10.85 0.59
CA PRO A 85 -19.03 -12.06 -0.18
C PRO A 85 -20.28 -12.70 -0.79
N GLU A 86 -21.42 -12.65 -0.09
CA GLU A 86 -22.68 -13.19 -0.59
C GLU A 86 -23.24 -12.39 -1.77
N LYS A 87 -23.10 -11.06 -1.73
CA LYS A 87 -23.63 -10.16 -2.78
C LYS A 87 -22.80 -10.22 -4.06
N PHE A 88 -21.49 -10.38 -3.92
CA PHE A 88 -20.55 -10.33 -5.03
C PHE A 88 -19.90 -11.69 -5.35
N ALA A 89 -20.45 -12.81 -4.87
CA ALA A 89 -19.83 -14.14 -4.96
C ALA A 89 -19.27 -14.51 -6.36
N GLU A 90 -19.95 -14.08 -7.43
CA GLU A 90 -19.59 -14.39 -8.82
C GLU A 90 -18.89 -13.24 -9.57
N LEU A 91 -18.58 -12.13 -8.90
CA LEU A 91 -18.03 -10.92 -9.53
C LEU A 91 -16.62 -11.13 -10.10
N VAL A 92 -15.73 -11.77 -9.32
CA VAL A 92 -14.36 -12.10 -9.69
C VAL A 92 -14.07 -13.54 -9.27
N ASN A 93 -13.44 -14.32 -10.15
CA ASN A 93 -12.81 -15.57 -9.75
C ASN A 93 -11.39 -15.26 -9.25
N ILE A 94 -11.21 -15.21 -7.93
CA ILE A 94 -9.91 -14.93 -7.30
C ILE A 94 -9.06 -16.20 -7.33
N GLU A 95 -7.92 -16.11 -8.01
CA GLU A 95 -6.95 -17.18 -8.09
C GLU A 95 -5.95 -17.12 -6.93
N GLU A 96 -5.47 -18.28 -6.46
CA GLU A 96 -4.56 -18.36 -5.30
C GLU A 96 -3.31 -17.48 -5.47
N TRP A 97 -2.73 -17.46 -6.66
CA TRP A 97 -1.52 -16.70 -6.97
C TRP A 97 -1.65 -15.19 -6.77
N GLU A 98 -2.88 -14.66 -6.85
CA GLU A 98 -3.14 -13.23 -6.63
C GLU A 98 -2.95 -12.88 -5.16
N LEU A 99 -3.17 -13.83 -4.25
CA LEU A 99 -3.05 -13.65 -2.82
C LEU A 99 -1.76 -14.22 -2.24
N ASP A 100 -0.84 -14.71 -3.08
CA ASP A 100 0.45 -15.26 -2.63
C ASP A 100 1.24 -14.23 -1.83
N VAL A 101 1.45 -14.53 -0.55
CA VAL A 101 2.25 -13.74 0.39
C VAL A 101 3.61 -14.39 0.56
N ASN A 102 4.67 -13.63 0.29
CA ASN A 102 6.06 -14.02 0.52
C ASN A 102 6.85 -12.83 1.10
N ILE A 103 6.51 -12.40 2.32
CA ILE A 103 7.17 -11.25 2.98
C ILE A 103 8.68 -11.48 3.22
N ASP A 104 9.10 -12.74 3.38
CA ASP A 104 10.51 -13.10 3.58
C ASP A 104 11.30 -13.25 2.26
N GLN A 105 10.63 -13.13 1.11
CA GLN A 105 11.29 -13.30 -0.18
C GLN A 105 12.13 -12.07 -0.54
N ALA A 106 13.37 -12.31 -0.98
CA ALA A 106 14.20 -11.26 -1.56
C ALA A 106 13.53 -10.63 -2.79
N GLY A 107 13.55 -9.29 -2.85
CA GLY A 107 13.21 -8.53 -4.05
C GLY A 107 12.00 -7.64 -3.90
N PHE A 108 11.57 -7.08 -5.03
CA PHE A 108 10.50 -6.07 -5.07
C PHE A 108 9.20 -6.57 -4.44
N LYS A 109 8.80 -7.83 -4.72
CA LYS A 109 7.57 -8.43 -4.17
C LYS A 109 7.62 -8.46 -2.64
N GLY A 110 8.64 -9.11 -2.07
CA GLY A 110 8.73 -9.27 -0.63
C GLY A 110 8.88 -7.92 0.07
N ALA A 111 9.72 -7.02 -0.43
CA ALA A 111 9.87 -5.69 0.16
C ALA A 111 8.54 -4.90 0.15
N PHE A 112 7.77 -4.95 -0.94
CA PHE A 112 6.46 -4.28 -1.02
C PHE A 112 5.45 -4.91 -0.07
N GLN A 113 5.37 -6.24 -0.02
CA GLN A 113 4.46 -6.95 0.87
C GLN A 113 4.83 -6.70 2.34
N SER A 114 6.11 -6.72 2.69
CA SER A 114 6.56 -6.40 4.04
C SER A 114 6.21 -4.97 4.42
N PHE A 115 6.35 -4.00 3.51
CA PHE A 115 5.96 -2.62 3.78
C PHE A 115 4.44 -2.48 3.98
N ALA A 116 3.65 -3.15 3.13
CA ALA A 116 2.20 -3.17 3.27
C ALA A 116 1.74 -3.88 4.55
N HIS A 117 2.47 -4.92 4.99
CA HIS A 117 2.22 -5.60 6.26
C HIS A 117 2.56 -4.70 7.45
N TRP A 118 3.71 -4.04 7.40
CA TRP A 118 4.15 -3.09 8.41
C TRP A 118 3.12 -1.96 8.58
N ILE A 119 2.73 -1.30 7.49
CA ILE A 119 1.83 -0.14 7.55
C ILE A 119 0.43 -0.50 8.04
N SER A 120 -0.08 -1.71 7.76
CA SER A 120 -1.45 -2.07 8.14
C SER A 120 -1.54 -2.99 9.34
N ILE A 121 -0.84 -4.13 9.33
CA ILE A 121 -1.00 -5.18 10.34
C ILE A 121 -0.22 -4.84 11.58
N GLU A 122 1.07 -4.53 11.47
CA GLU A 122 1.91 -4.23 12.64
C GLU A 122 1.41 -2.98 13.36
N HIS A 123 1.02 -1.97 12.57
CA HIS A 123 0.51 -0.71 13.10
C HIS A 123 -0.97 -0.68 13.49
N SER A 124 -1.69 -1.80 13.32
CA SER A 124 -3.05 -1.95 13.87
C SER A 124 -3.09 -2.10 15.40
N ARG A 125 -1.99 -2.55 16.01
CA ARG A 125 -1.88 -2.78 17.46
C ARG A 125 -0.80 -1.95 18.14
N ASN A 126 0.21 -1.54 17.39
CA ASN A 126 1.30 -0.71 17.88
C ASN A 126 1.35 0.57 17.04
N PRO A 127 1.04 1.75 17.58
CA PRO A 127 0.87 2.93 16.75
C PRO A 127 2.21 3.39 16.12
N PHE A 128 2.14 4.11 15.00
CA PHE A 128 3.32 4.63 14.29
C PHE A 128 4.11 5.62 15.16
N VAL A 129 3.35 6.46 15.85
CA VAL A 129 3.77 7.44 16.85
C VAL A 129 2.71 7.47 17.94
N GLU A 130 2.99 8.07 19.10
CA GLU A 130 2.07 8.04 20.24
C GLU A 130 0.62 8.42 19.84
N ASN A 131 -0.30 7.48 20.03
CA ASN A 131 -1.73 7.60 19.70
C ASN A 131 -2.12 7.75 18.21
N ALA A 132 -1.24 7.40 17.26
CA ALA A 132 -1.57 7.36 15.83
C ALA A 132 -1.52 5.92 15.27
N TYR A 133 -2.69 5.36 14.98
CA TYR A 133 -2.87 3.98 14.53
C TYR A 133 -3.11 3.89 13.02
N TYR A 134 -3.08 2.66 12.49
CA TYR A 134 -3.50 2.39 11.10
C TYR A 134 -4.87 3.00 10.76
N SER A 135 -5.85 2.92 11.66
CA SER A 135 -7.18 3.47 11.40
C SER A 135 -7.15 4.98 11.13
N ASP A 136 -6.36 5.73 11.92
CA ASP A 136 -6.20 7.18 11.76
C ASP A 136 -5.57 7.48 10.41
N LEU A 137 -4.56 6.70 10.02
CA LEU A 137 -3.91 6.80 8.72
C LEU A 137 -4.87 6.59 7.54
N ILE A 138 -5.83 5.66 7.65
CA ILE A 138 -6.84 5.45 6.62
C ILE A 138 -7.90 6.55 6.63
N THR A 139 -8.35 7.01 7.79
CA THR A 139 -9.44 7.99 7.91
C THR A 139 -9.03 9.43 7.63
N ASP A 140 -7.77 9.79 7.89
CA ASP A 140 -7.25 11.15 7.67
C ASP A 140 -7.06 11.48 6.19
N GLY A 141 -7.21 10.49 5.31
CA GLY A 141 -7.33 10.67 3.87
C GLY A 141 -6.23 10.02 3.07
N ALA A 142 -6.51 9.83 1.78
CA ALA A 142 -5.63 9.10 0.87
C ALA A 142 -4.25 9.73 0.69
N THR A 143 -4.12 11.05 0.83
CA THR A 143 -2.84 11.75 0.70
C THR A 143 -1.79 11.26 1.71
N ASN A 144 -2.19 10.87 2.92
CA ASN A 144 -1.23 10.40 3.92
C ASN A 144 -0.67 9.02 3.56
N VAL A 145 -1.54 8.09 3.19
CA VAL A 145 -1.12 6.76 2.73
C VAL A 145 -0.34 6.86 1.43
N GLU A 146 -0.80 7.68 0.49
CA GLU A 146 -0.09 7.97 -0.76
C GLU A 146 1.34 8.46 -0.50
N THR A 147 1.51 9.40 0.44
CA THR A 147 2.82 9.95 0.81
C THR A 147 3.71 8.89 1.47
N CYS A 148 3.17 8.05 2.36
CA CYS A 148 3.91 6.93 2.95
C CYS A 148 4.45 5.97 1.87
N PHE A 149 3.61 5.62 0.88
CA PHE A 149 4.03 4.77 -0.24
C PHE A 149 5.04 5.45 -1.16
N ALA A 150 4.88 6.76 -1.41
CA ALA A 150 5.84 7.53 -2.20
C ALA A 150 7.22 7.57 -1.52
N ILE A 151 7.27 7.90 -0.22
CA ILE A 151 8.50 7.92 0.57
C ILE A 151 9.21 6.58 0.55
N TRP A 152 8.48 5.50 0.87
CA TRP A 152 9.06 4.18 0.85
C TRP A 152 9.61 3.81 -0.53
N ALA A 153 8.84 4.04 -1.61
CA ALA A 153 9.23 3.68 -2.97
C ALA A 153 10.37 4.55 -3.53
N ASN A 154 10.52 5.79 -3.06
CA ASN A 154 11.64 6.67 -3.41
C ASN A 154 12.93 6.22 -2.73
N VAL A 155 12.85 5.82 -1.46
CA VAL A 155 14.02 5.56 -0.60
C VAL A 155 14.57 4.13 -0.76
N ILE A 156 13.70 3.14 -0.95
CA ILE A 156 14.11 1.73 -0.97
C ILE A 156 15.09 1.41 -2.11
N GLU A 157 16.16 0.72 -1.75
CA GLU A 157 17.28 0.34 -2.61
C GLU A 157 17.45 -1.18 -2.62
N PHE A 158 17.81 -1.69 -3.79
CA PHE A 158 17.99 -3.11 -4.03
C PHE A 158 19.38 -3.39 -4.57
N LYS A 159 19.96 -4.51 -4.15
CA LYS A 159 21.22 -5.04 -4.68
C LYS A 159 21.11 -6.55 -4.81
N ASP A 160 21.45 -7.07 -5.99
CA ASP A 160 21.37 -8.50 -6.30
C ASP A 160 19.97 -9.08 -6.01
N GLY A 161 18.93 -8.28 -6.23
CA GLY A 161 17.54 -8.67 -6.00
C GLY A 161 17.11 -8.65 -4.54
N SER A 162 17.89 -8.11 -3.60
CA SER A 162 17.50 -7.98 -2.19
C SER A 162 17.44 -6.51 -1.77
N ALA A 163 16.45 -6.15 -0.95
CA ALA A 163 16.42 -4.83 -0.32
C ALA A 163 17.60 -4.68 0.65
N ILE A 164 18.38 -3.60 0.53
CA ILE A 164 19.58 -3.39 1.35
C ILE A 164 19.41 -2.32 2.43
N ASN A 165 18.36 -1.51 2.35
CA ASN A 165 18.09 -0.40 3.27
C ASN A 165 16.61 -0.41 3.74
N TYR A 166 16.00 -1.59 3.87
CA TYR A 166 14.57 -1.72 4.20
C TYR A 166 14.21 -1.00 5.51
N GLU A 167 14.90 -1.27 6.61
CA GLU A 167 14.68 -0.58 7.90
C GLU A 167 14.86 0.93 7.81
N TYR A 168 15.83 1.39 7.02
CA TYR A 168 16.03 2.82 6.78
C TYR A 168 14.83 3.42 6.04
N SER A 169 14.31 2.76 5.00
CA SER A 169 13.11 3.22 4.29
C SER A 169 11.88 3.33 5.19
N LEU A 170 11.70 2.39 6.13
CA LEU A 170 10.61 2.47 7.13
C LEU A 170 10.81 3.66 8.06
N THR A 171 12.06 3.89 8.49
CA THR A 171 12.40 5.05 9.33
C THR A 171 12.00 6.36 8.62
N ARG A 172 12.21 6.48 7.30
CA ARG A 172 11.81 7.68 6.54
C ARG A 172 10.29 7.89 6.52
N VAL A 173 9.53 6.82 6.38
CA VAL A 173 8.06 6.89 6.50
C VAL A 173 7.63 7.28 7.92
N GLN A 174 8.29 6.75 8.94
CA GLN A 174 8.05 7.15 10.34
C GLN A 174 8.36 8.63 10.60
N GLU A 175 9.42 9.17 9.99
CA GLU A 175 9.74 10.62 10.09
C GLU A 175 8.59 11.48 9.56
N TYR A 176 8.01 11.10 8.43
CA TYR A 176 6.81 11.76 7.91
C TYR A 176 5.61 11.63 8.85
N LEU A 177 5.35 10.43 9.37
CA LEU A 177 4.23 10.19 10.29
C LEU A 177 4.41 10.95 11.62
N LYS A 178 5.64 11.11 12.11
CA LYS A 178 5.96 11.99 13.25
C LYS A 178 5.70 13.45 12.94
N MET A 179 6.04 13.94 11.74
CA MET A 179 5.69 15.31 11.34
C MET A 179 4.17 15.50 11.30
N TYR A 180 3.45 14.52 10.73
CA TYR A 180 2.02 14.65 10.49
C TYR A 180 1.19 14.54 11.79
N TYR A 181 1.48 13.54 12.62
CA TYR A 181 0.73 13.28 13.86
C TYR A 181 1.39 13.88 15.11
N GLY A 182 2.70 14.10 15.08
CA GLY A 182 3.45 14.67 16.19
C GLY A 182 3.45 16.19 16.14
N GLN A 183 3.07 16.82 17.26
CA GLN A 183 3.06 18.28 17.36
C GLN A 183 4.49 18.83 17.30
N GLY A 184 4.76 19.69 16.29
CA GLY A 184 6.01 20.47 16.20
C GLY A 184 7.24 19.66 15.79
N TYR A 185 7.06 18.50 15.16
CA TYR A 185 8.16 17.72 14.62
C TYR A 185 8.55 18.21 13.22
N GLU A 186 9.81 18.62 13.05
CA GLU A 186 10.37 18.91 11.73
C GLU A 186 11.07 17.66 11.19
N PRO A 187 10.56 17.03 10.11
CA PRO A 187 11.17 15.83 9.58
C PRO A 187 12.47 16.19 8.88
N GLN A 188 13.49 15.37 9.06
CA GLN A 188 14.74 15.50 8.32
C GLN A 188 14.64 14.81 6.96
N LEU A 189 13.54 15.00 6.22
CA LEU A 189 13.32 14.44 4.89
C LEU A 189 13.92 15.35 3.82
N GLU A 190 14.57 14.74 2.83
CA GLU A 190 15.04 15.44 1.64
C GLU A 190 13.88 15.58 0.62
N ASP A 191 13.92 16.65 -0.19
CA ASP A 191 12.83 16.97 -1.13
C ASP A 191 12.51 15.83 -2.12
N TRP A 192 13.49 15.01 -2.48
CA TRP A 192 13.28 13.90 -3.40
C TRP A 192 12.64 12.69 -2.71
N GLU A 193 12.68 12.59 -1.38
CA GLU A 193 12.15 11.43 -0.66
C GLU A 193 10.62 11.41 -0.69
N TRP A 194 9.95 12.55 -0.57
CA TRP A 194 8.49 12.65 -0.63
C TRP A 194 7.94 13.18 -1.97
N GLU A 195 8.77 13.27 -3.01
CA GLU A 195 8.31 13.70 -4.33
C GLU A 195 7.26 12.70 -4.89
N LEU A 196 6.14 13.25 -5.36
CA LEU A 196 5.05 12.48 -5.95
C LEU A 196 5.28 12.35 -7.47
N HIS A 197 5.63 11.14 -7.92
CA HIS A 197 5.92 10.82 -9.32
C HIS A 197 4.74 10.25 -10.11
#